data_AF-E4T100-F1
#
_entry.id   AF-E4T100-F1
#
_cell.length_a   1.000
_cell.length_b   1.000
_cell.length_c   1.000
_cell.angle_alpha   90.00
_cell.angle_beta   90.00
_cell.angle_gamma   90.00
#
_symmetry.space_group_name_H-M   'P 1'
#
loop_
_entity.id
_entity.type
_entity.pdbx_description
1 polymer ?
#
loop_
_entity_poly.entity_id
_entity_poly.type
_entity_poly.pdbx_seq_one_letter_code
_entity_poly.pdbx_strand_id
1 'polypeptide(L)'
;MSNSDYIPRSDGEFNSWQESLVSNTEPNVDRWQISREDYATLNVKKSVWDTSYAKASNKQNRTAADVADKKEARADYESYIRSFVAQWLSNNSRVSDSDRTRMGLTVKTGTRTSVAKPETSPVASIDFSTRKRHIVNFADEASPRSKAKPAGVHGCEIYIKVDGEAPKLVSELKYLTTCTASPYEVDFDGDQAGKMAYYWLRWVNTHGESGPWSITASAMIVG
;
A
#
# COMPACT_ATOMS: atom_id res chain seq x y z
N MET A 1 -5.60 4.62 -3.63
CA MET A 1 -7.06 4.65 -3.83
C MET A 1 -7.66 3.82 -2.72
N SER A 2 -8.53 4.41 -1.90
CA SER A 2 -9.19 3.69 -0.81
C SER A 2 -10.03 2.57 -1.42
N ASN A 3 -9.80 1.35 -0.94
CA ASN A 3 -10.56 0.17 -1.33
C ASN A 3 -11.98 0.34 -0.74
N SER A 4 -12.86 1.05 -1.44
CA SER A 4 -14.27 1.13 -1.06
C SER A 4 -14.80 -0.30 -1.08
N ASP A 5 -15.20 -0.79 0.08
CA ASP A 5 -15.81 -2.11 0.24
C ASP A 5 -17.00 -2.23 -0.73
N TYR A 6 -17.03 -3.31 -1.51
CA TYR A 6 -18.08 -3.53 -2.51
C TYR A 6 -19.40 -3.98 -1.86
N ILE A 7 -19.37 -4.37 -0.58
CA ILE A 7 -20.57 -4.72 0.18
C ILE A 7 -21.15 -3.44 0.82
N PRO A 8 -22.41 -3.07 0.53
CA PRO A 8 -23.03 -1.90 1.13
C PRO A 8 -23.17 -2.00 2.65
N ARG A 9 -22.94 -0.88 3.33
CA ARG A 9 -23.03 -0.80 4.81
C ARG A 9 -24.46 -0.76 5.33
N SER A 10 -25.37 -0.13 4.60
CA SER A 10 -26.77 -0.06 5.04
C SER A 10 -27.49 -1.38 4.72
N ASP A 11 -28.33 -1.86 5.63
CA ASP A 11 -29.03 -3.13 5.43
C ASP A 11 -29.97 -3.09 4.22
N GLY A 12 -30.56 -1.92 3.92
CA GLY A 12 -31.43 -1.75 2.76
C GLY A 12 -30.68 -1.84 1.44
N GLU A 13 -29.53 -1.15 1.31
CA GLU A 13 -28.70 -1.26 0.12
C GLU A 13 -28.08 -2.65 0.00
N PHE A 14 -27.68 -3.26 1.13
CA PHE A 14 -27.19 -4.63 1.12
C PHE A 14 -28.26 -5.60 0.63
N ASN A 15 -29.51 -5.48 1.08
CA ASN A 15 -30.61 -6.34 0.65
C ASN A 15 -30.81 -6.27 -0.88
N SER A 16 -30.87 -5.07 -1.44
CA SER A 16 -31.00 -4.88 -2.89
C SER A 16 -29.77 -5.41 -3.66
N TRP A 17 -28.58 -5.19 -3.12
CA TRP A 17 -27.33 -5.62 -3.74
C TRP A 17 -27.18 -7.15 -3.78
N GLN A 18 -27.44 -7.84 -2.66
CA GLN A 18 -27.33 -9.30 -2.59
C GLN A 18 -28.34 -10.01 -3.49
N GLU A 19 -29.57 -9.47 -3.61
CA GLU A 19 -30.57 -9.98 -4.54
C GLU A 19 -30.10 -9.87 -6.00
N SER A 20 -29.54 -8.72 -6.37
CA SER A 20 -28.95 -8.52 -7.70
C SER A 20 -27.78 -9.47 -7.96
N LEU A 21 -26.88 -9.65 -6.99
CA LEU A 21 -25.75 -10.57 -7.11
C LEU A 21 -26.21 -12.01 -7.36
N VAL A 22 -27.15 -12.51 -6.57
CA VAL A 22 -27.66 -13.89 -6.70
C VAL A 22 -28.44 -14.06 -8.01
N SER A 23 -29.29 -13.10 -8.38
CA SER A 23 -30.04 -13.13 -9.65
C SER A 23 -29.14 -13.14 -10.89
N ASN A 24 -28.02 -12.43 -10.87
CA ASN A 24 -27.03 -12.47 -11.95
C ASN A 24 -26.18 -13.76 -11.92
N THR A 25 -25.95 -14.34 -10.74
CA THR A 25 -25.13 -15.54 -10.58
C THR A 25 -25.88 -16.81 -10.99
N GLU A 26 -27.15 -16.93 -10.61
CA GLU A 26 -28.00 -18.12 -10.84
C GLU A 26 -27.96 -18.65 -12.28
N PRO A 27 -28.26 -17.86 -13.33
CA PRO A 27 -28.27 -18.35 -14.71
C PRO A 27 -26.86 -18.71 -15.22
N ASN A 28 -25.81 -18.34 -14.49
CA ASN A 28 -24.42 -18.47 -14.91
C ASN A 28 -23.61 -19.50 -14.11
N VAL A 29 -24.20 -20.16 -13.11
CA VAL A 29 -23.50 -21.12 -12.23
C VAL A 29 -22.72 -22.15 -13.04
N ASP A 30 -23.36 -22.79 -14.02
CA ASP A 30 -22.72 -23.80 -14.86
C ASP A 30 -21.67 -23.19 -15.82
N ARG A 31 -22.00 -22.06 -16.44
CA ARG A 31 -21.12 -21.36 -17.40
C ARG A 31 -19.81 -20.92 -16.73
N TRP A 32 -19.91 -20.40 -15.52
CA TRP A 32 -18.78 -19.94 -14.71
C TRP A 32 -18.14 -21.06 -13.91
N GLN A 33 -18.65 -22.29 -13.99
CA GLN A 33 -18.14 -23.47 -13.25
C GLN A 33 -18.09 -23.24 -11.74
N ILE A 34 -19.13 -22.59 -11.20
CA ILE A 34 -19.29 -22.41 -9.76
C ILE A 34 -19.76 -23.74 -9.16
N SER A 35 -19.20 -24.13 -8.03
CA SER A 35 -19.66 -25.31 -7.30
C SER A 35 -21.16 -25.17 -6.94
N ARG A 36 -21.97 -26.16 -7.33
CA ARG A 36 -23.40 -26.20 -7.00
C ARG A 36 -23.63 -26.29 -5.50
N GLU A 37 -22.74 -26.94 -4.76
CA GLU A 37 -22.80 -27.04 -3.29
C GLU A 37 -22.55 -25.69 -2.61
N ASP A 38 -21.56 -24.95 -3.09
CA ASP A 38 -21.27 -23.59 -2.58
C ASP A 38 -22.40 -22.62 -2.93
N TYR A 39 -22.92 -22.71 -4.16
CA TYR A 39 -24.08 -21.90 -4.55
C TYR A 39 -25.34 -22.25 -3.76
N ALA A 40 -25.55 -23.52 -3.41
CA ALA A 40 -26.65 -23.92 -2.54
C ALA A 40 -26.47 -23.35 -1.12
N THR A 41 -25.25 -23.38 -0.58
CA THR A 41 -24.94 -22.81 0.75
C THR A 41 -25.11 -21.29 0.76
N LEU A 42 -24.75 -20.59 -0.33
CA LEU A 42 -25.03 -19.16 -0.51
C LEU A 42 -26.54 -18.88 -0.38
N ASN A 43 -27.39 -19.68 -1.03
CA ASN A 43 -28.84 -19.52 -0.99
C ASN A 43 -29.45 -19.85 0.38
N VAL A 44 -28.92 -20.85 1.08
CA VAL A 44 -29.34 -21.14 2.47
C VAL A 44 -29.11 -19.92 3.36
N LYS A 45 -27.91 -19.32 3.31
CA LYS A 45 -27.60 -18.12 4.10
C LYS A 45 -28.41 -16.90 3.67
N LYS A 46 -28.64 -16.72 2.36
CA LYS A 46 -29.55 -15.71 1.83
C LYS A 46 -30.94 -15.85 2.44
N SER A 47 -31.51 -17.06 2.46
CA SER A 47 -32.85 -17.30 3.00
C SER A 47 -32.96 -16.93 4.49
N VAL A 48 -31.91 -17.18 5.28
CA VAL A 48 -31.83 -16.78 6.69
C VAL A 48 -31.80 -15.26 6.81
N TRP A 49 -30.97 -14.58 6.01
CA TRP A 49 -30.93 -13.12 5.94
C TRP A 49 -32.29 -12.52 5.57
N ASP A 50 -32.89 -12.93 4.46
CA ASP A 50 -34.15 -12.36 3.94
C ASP A 50 -35.26 -12.46 4.99
N THR A 51 -35.37 -13.61 5.67
CA THR A 51 -36.37 -13.86 6.72
C THR A 51 -36.17 -12.93 7.92
N SER A 52 -34.93 -12.84 8.43
CA SER A 52 -34.62 -11.99 9.59
C SER A 52 -34.70 -10.49 9.25
N TYR A 53 -34.30 -10.10 8.04
CA TYR A 53 -34.40 -8.74 7.54
C TYR A 53 -35.86 -8.28 7.41
N ALA A 54 -36.74 -9.11 6.85
CA ALA A 54 -38.16 -8.80 6.74
C ALA A 54 -38.81 -8.55 8.10
N LYS A 55 -38.54 -9.40 9.10
CA LYS A 55 -39.03 -9.24 10.48
C LYS A 55 -38.53 -7.95 11.13
N ALA A 56 -37.22 -7.74 11.13
CA ALA A 56 -36.59 -6.58 11.76
C ALA A 56 -36.93 -5.24 11.07
N SER A 57 -37.29 -5.27 9.79
CA SER A 57 -37.72 -4.09 9.02
C SER A 57 -39.15 -3.67 9.32
N ASN A 58 -39.99 -4.55 9.87
CA ASN A 58 -41.35 -4.21 10.29
C ASN A 58 -41.35 -3.39 11.59
N LYS A 59 -41.36 -2.06 11.46
CA LYS A 59 -41.30 -1.13 12.59
C LYS A 59 -42.48 -1.24 13.58
N GLN A 60 -43.60 -1.82 13.18
CA GLN A 60 -44.78 -1.94 14.05
C GLN A 60 -44.63 -3.08 15.06
N ASN A 61 -44.02 -4.20 14.65
CA ASN A 61 -44.00 -5.44 15.44
C ASN A 61 -42.58 -5.96 15.75
N ARG A 62 -41.52 -5.29 15.28
CA ARG A 62 -40.14 -5.74 15.55
C ARG A 62 -39.83 -5.73 17.05
N THR A 63 -39.14 -6.76 17.50
CA THR A 63 -38.60 -6.86 18.86
C THR A 63 -37.10 -6.60 18.87
N ALA A 64 -36.51 -6.43 20.05
CA ALA A 64 -35.06 -6.36 20.19
C ALA A 64 -34.36 -7.68 19.77
N ALA A 65 -35.03 -8.82 19.97
CA ALA A 65 -34.55 -10.12 19.51
C ALA A 65 -34.48 -10.19 17.97
N ASP A 66 -35.52 -9.74 17.25
CA ASP A 66 -35.50 -9.73 15.78
C ASP A 66 -34.35 -8.88 15.22
N VAL A 67 -34.02 -7.77 15.89
CA VAL A 67 -32.88 -6.93 15.51
C VAL A 67 -31.54 -7.63 15.75
N ALA A 68 -31.42 -8.41 16.82
CA ALA A 68 -30.23 -9.21 17.11
C ALA A 68 -30.07 -10.35 16.08
N ASP A 69 -31.14 -11.12 15.82
CA ASP A 69 -31.17 -12.22 14.86
C ASP A 69 -30.79 -11.75 13.45
N LYS A 70 -31.30 -10.59 13.02
CA LYS A 70 -30.90 -9.98 11.74
C LYS A 70 -29.41 -9.63 11.71
N LYS A 71 -28.85 -9.08 12.80
CA LYS A 71 -27.42 -8.73 12.85
C LYS A 71 -26.53 -9.97 12.78
N GLU A 72 -26.92 -11.05 13.45
CA GLU A 72 -26.22 -12.33 13.37
C GLU A 72 -26.30 -12.92 11.95
N ALA A 73 -27.50 -12.93 11.35
CA ALA A 73 -27.69 -13.35 9.96
C ALA A 73 -26.88 -12.50 8.98
N ARG A 74 -26.79 -11.17 9.20
CA ARG A 74 -25.95 -10.26 8.40
C ARG A 74 -24.49 -10.69 8.46
N ALA A 75 -23.97 -10.90 9.66
CA ALA A 75 -22.55 -11.19 9.86
C ALA A 75 -22.17 -12.55 9.26
N ASP A 76 -23.00 -13.58 9.46
CA ASP A 76 -22.77 -14.91 8.89
C ASP A 76 -22.87 -14.90 7.36
N TYR A 77 -23.89 -14.23 6.81
CA TYR A 77 -24.06 -14.15 5.36
C TYR A 77 -22.98 -13.30 4.70
N GLU A 78 -22.58 -12.18 5.32
CA GLU A 78 -21.51 -11.31 4.83
C GLU A 78 -20.16 -12.04 4.79
N SER A 79 -19.85 -12.81 5.84
CA SER A 79 -18.62 -13.62 5.87
C SER A 79 -18.59 -14.62 4.71
N TYR A 80 -19.70 -15.33 4.48
CA TYR A 80 -19.77 -16.34 3.42
C TYR A 80 -19.79 -15.72 2.02
N ILE A 81 -20.56 -14.66 1.78
CA ILE A 81 -20.64 -14.02 0.46
C ILE A 81 -19.28 -13.42 0.05
N ARG A 82 -18.48 -12.92 1.01
CA ARG A 82 -17.10 -12.47 0.74
C ARG A 82 -16.21 -13.61 0.26
N SER A 83 -16.25 -14.76 0.94
CA SER A 83 -15.51 -15.96 0.54
C SER A 83 -15.96 -16.48 -0.83
N PHE A 84 -17.29 -16.55 -1.05
CA PHE A 84 -17.88 -16.97 -2.32
C PHE A 84 -17.44 -16.06 -3.49
N VAL A 85 -17.55 -14.74 -3.32
CA VAL A 85 -17.13 -13.76 -4.32
C VAL A 85 -15.64 -13.91 -4.64
N ALA A 86 -14.78 -14.04 -3.61
CA ALA A 86 -13.34 -14.18 -3.80
C ALA A 86 -12.97 -15.47 -4.54
N GLN A 87 -13.61 -16.59 -4.20
CA GLN A 87 -13.33 -17.90 -4.78
C GLN A 87 -13.88 -18.04 -6.20
N TRP A 88 -15.13 -17.63 -6.41
CA TRP A 88 -15.89 -18.00 -7.61
C TRP A 88 -16.09 -16.88 -8.63
N LEU A 89 -16.00 -15.60 -8.21
CA LEU A 89 -16.33 -14.46 -9.08
C LEU A 89 -15.12 -13.58 -9.40
N SER A 90 -14.45 -13.06 -8.38
CA SER A 90 -13.38 -12.06 -8.52
C SER A 90 -12.11 -12.60 -9.19
N ASN A 91 -11.78 -13.88 -8.98
CA ASN A 91 -10.57 -14.51 -9.53
C ASN A 91 -10.85 -15.50 -10.67
N ASN A 92 -12.10 -15.61 -11.11
CA ASN A 92 -12.52 -16.60 -12.11
C ASN A 92 -12.46 -16.02 -13.53
N SER A 93 -11.57 -16.53 -14.38
CA SER A 93 -11.41 -16.04 -15.77
C SER A 93 -12.65 -16.21 -16.65
N ARG A 94 -13.62 -17.03 -16.25
CA ARG A 94 -14.91 -17.22 -16.95
C ARG A 94 -15.92 -16.13 -16.66
N VAL A 95 -15.72 -15.38 -15.57
CA VAL A 95 -16.54 -14.20 -15.25
C VAL A 95 -15.90 -13.02 -15.94
N SER A 96 -16.64 -12.36 -16.82
CA SER A 96 -16.15 -11.17 -17.52
C SER A 96 -16.10 -9.96 -16.58
N ASP A 97 -15.26 -8.97 -16.88
CA ASP A 97 -15.23 -7.72 -16.11
C ASP A 97 -16.56 -6.98 -16.19
N SER A 98 -17.26 -7.03 -17.33
CA SER A 98 -18.62 -6.49 -17.46
C SER A 98 -19.63 -7.18 -16.54
N ASP A 99 -19.53 -8.50 -16.37
CA ASP A 99 -20.41 -9.23 -15.44
C ASP A 99 -20.07 -8.88 -13.98
N ARG A 100 -18.78 -8.73 -13.64
CA ARG A 100 -18.35 -8.24 -12.32
C ARG A 100 -18.90 -6.86 -12.02
N THR A 101 -18.81 -5.92 -12.96
CA THR A 101 -19.37 -4.58 -12.82
C THR A 101 -20.88 -4.61 -12.67
N ARG A 102 -21.59 -5.46 -13.42
CA ARG A 102 -23.05 -5.61 -13.31
C ARG A 102 -23.48 -6.11 -11.92
N MET A 103 -22.66 -6.97 -11.29
CA MET A 103 -22.87 -7.45 -9.92
C MET A 103 -22.39 -6.45 -8.84
N GLY A 104 -21.90 -5.27 -9.23
CA GLY A 104 -21.35 -4.28 -8.29
C GLY A 104 -20.04 -4.71 -7.63
N LEU A 105 -19.30 -5.65 -8.22
CA LEU A 105 -18.02 -6.13 -7.70
C LEU A 105 -16.87 -5.25 -8.17
N THR A 106 -15.84 -5.12 -7.32
CA THR A 106 -14.59 -4.43 -7.68
C THR A 106 -13.84 -5.19 -8.77
N VAL A 107 -13.67 -4.56 -9.93
CA VAL A 107 -12.82 -5.08 -11.02
C VAL A 107 -11.36 -4.73 -10.71
N LYS A 108 -10.48 -5.74 -10.65
CA LYS A 108 -9.05 -5.52 -10.46
C LYS A 108 -8.48 -4.87 -11.72
N THR A 109 -7.84 -3.71 -11.58
CA THR A 109 -7.07 -3.10 -12.68
C THR A 109 -5.82 -3.95 -12.96
N GLY A 110 -5.71 -4.43 -14.20
CA GLY A 110 -4.70 -5.42 -14.62
C GLY A 110 -3.27 -4.89 -14.77
N THR A 111 -3.06 -3.57 -14.74
CA THR A 111 -1.73 -2.98 -14.91
C THR A 111 -1.22 -2.44 -13.59
N ARG A 112 -0.32 -3.19 -12.95
CA ARG A 112 0.53 -2.63 -11.89
C ARG A 112 1.49 -1.66 -12.58
N THR A 113 1.27 -0.35 -12.42
CA THR A 113 2.20 0.66 -12.93
C THR A 113 3.54 0.48 -12.21
N SER A 114 4.59 0.15 -12.97
CA SER A 114 5.94 0.10 -12.43
C SER A 114 6.29 1.48 -11.86
N VAL A 115 6.94 1.51 -10.71
CA VAL A 115 7.44 2.78 -10.17
C VAL A 115 8.60 3.22 -11.05
N ALA A 116 8.49 4.40 -11.65
CA ALA A 116 9.53 4.94 -12.50
C ALA A 116 10.86 5.10 -11.75
N LYS A 117 11.95 5.06 -12.49
CA LYS A 117 13.28 5.42 -12.00
C LYS A 117 13.25 6.83 -11.40
N PRO A 118 13.91 7.10 -10.26
CA PRO A 118 13.98 8.45 -9.72
C PRO A 118 14.69 9.39 -10.70
N GLU A 119 14.08 10.52 -11.03
CA GLU A 119 14.64 11.52 -11.95
C GLU A 119 15.37 12.65 -11.20
N THR A 120 15.05 12.85 -9.94
CA THR A 120 15.64 13.90 -9.09
C THR A 120 16.85 13.39 -8.30
N SER A 121 17.67 14.33 -7.83
CA SER A 121 18.75 14.06 -6.88
C SER A 121 18.40 14.54 -5.45
N PRO A 122 18.96 13.89 -4.41
CA PRO A 122 18.88 14.42 -3.05
C PRO A 122 19.82 15.61 -2.86
N VAL A 123 19.37 16.64 -2.13
CA VAL A 123 20.21 17.76 -1.67
C VAL A 123 20.63 17.48 -0.23
N ALA A 124 21.93 17.34 -0.01
CA ALA A 124 22.51 17.03 1.30
C ALA A 124 22.98 18.29 2.05
N SER A 125 22.74 18.31 3.36
CA SER A 125 23.26 19.30 4.31
C SER A 125 23.86 18.57 5.50
N ILE A 126 25.12 18.85 5.83
CA ILE A 126 25.85 18.18 6.89
C ILE A 126 25.92 19.10 8.11
N ASP A 127 25.35 18.67 9.23
CA ASP A 127 25.57 19.29 10.53
C ASP A 127 26.71 18.55 11.25
N PHE A 128 27.78 19.28 11.54
CA PHE A 128 29.01 18.82 12.18
C PHE A 128 29.25 19.52 13.52
N SER A 129 28.20 20.08 14.14
CA SER A 129 28.28 20.75 15.43
C SER A 129 28.60 19.81 16.59
N THR A 130 28.40 18.50 16.40
CA THR A 130 28.69 17.48 17.39
C THR A 130 30.08 16.87 17.15
N ARG A 131 30.87 16.80 18.22
CA ARG A 131 32.20 16.17 18.20
C ARG A 131 32.12 14.74 17.67
N LYS A 132 32.94 14.43 16.65
CA LYS A 132 33.06 13.12 15.98
C LYS A 132 31.75 12.57 15.42
N ARG A 133 30.79 13.45 15.11
CA ARG A 133 29.50 13.04 14.54
C ARG A 133 29.07 14.00 13.46
N HIS A 134 28.67 13.46 12.32
CA HIS A 134 27.96 14.20 11.30
C HIS A 134 26.49 13.75 11.25
N ILE A 135 25.59 14.74 11.22
CA ILE A 135 24.17 14.53 10.96
C ILE A 135 23.91 14.92 9.50
N VAL A 136 23.71 13.91 8.66
CA VAL A 136 23.44 14.05 7.24
C VAL A 136 21.95 14.27 7.05
N ASN A 137 21.57 15.53 6.82
CA ASN A 137 20.22 15.88 6.40
C ASN A 137 20.13 15.79 4.88
N PHE A 138 19.03 15.24 4.36
CA PHE A 138 18.79 15.19 2.94
C PHE A 138 17.31 15.43 2.61
N ALA A 139 17.08 16.20 1.56
CA ALA A 139 15.77 16.54 1.03
C ALA A 139 15.75 16.34 -0.49
N ASP A 140 14.58 16.21 -1.09
CA ASP A 140 14.49 16.14 -2.54
C ASP A 140 14.72 17.52 -3.17
N GLU A 141 15.45 17.59 -4.29
CA GLU A 141 15.76 18.87 -4.95
C GLU A 141 14.50 19.62 -5.44
N ALA A 142 13.43 18.89 -5.81
CA ALA A 142 12.17 19.52 -6.21
C ALA A 142 11.36 20.01 -5.00
N SER A 143 11.69 19.55 -3.79
CA SER A 143 11.06 20.01 -2.55
C SER A 143 12.06 20.19 -1.39
N PRO A 144 13.02 21.14 -1.48
CA PRO A 144 14.14 21.23 -0.53
C PRO A 144 13.75 21.54 0.92
N ARG A 145 12.54 22.05 1.15
CA ARG A 145 12.00 22.33 2.50
C ARG A 145 11.30 21.13 3.13
N SER A 146 11.11 20.05 2.39
CA SER A 146 10.46 18.83 2.85
C SER A 146 11.49 17.77 3.19
N LYS A 147 11.29 17.07 4.32
CA LYS A 147 12.05 15.85 4.64
C LYS A 147 11.48 14.61 3.94
N ALA A 148 10.43 14.76 3.15
CA ALA A 148 9.85 13.67 2.40
C ALA A 148 10.74 13.33 1.19
N LYS A 149 10.96 12.04 0.97
CA LYS A 149 11.51 11.52 -0.28
C LYS A 149 10.46 11.61 -1.40
N PRO A 150 10.89 11.57 -2.68
CA PRO A 150 9.96 11.56 -3.80
C PRO A 150 8.99 10.37 -3.76
N ALA A 151 7.82 10.54 -4.37
CA ALA A 151 6.84 9.47 -4.48
C ALA A 151 7.44 8.26 -5.22
N GLY A 152 7.30 7.06 -4.64
CA GLY A 152 7.83 5.82 -5.23
C GLY A 152 9.32 5.52 -4.91
N VAL A 153 10.05 6.47 -4.32
CA VAL A 153 11.43 6.22 -3.88
C VAL A 153 11.44 5.34 -2.62
N HIS A 154 12.28 4.31 -2.64
CA HIS A 154 12.49 3.42 -1.50
C HIS A 154 13.34 4.09 -0.42
N GLY A 155 14.46 4.69 -0.81
CA GLY A 155 15.36 5.38 0.12
C GLY A 155 16.44 6.20 -0.57
N CYS A 156 17.28 6.83 0.25
CA CYS A 156 18.49 7.55 -0.15
C CYS A 156 19.71 6.68 0.15
N GLU A 157 20.48 6.31 -0.87
CA GLU A 157 21.79 5.71 -0.64
C GLU A 157 22.80 6.80 -0.31
N ILE A 158 23.58 6.59 0.75
CA ILE A 158 24.61 7.52 1.22
C ILE A 158 25.97 6.85 1.04
N TYR A 159 26.87 7.54 0.37
CA TYR A 159 28.25 7.13 0.14
C TYR A 159 29.19 8.16 0.74
N ILE A 160 30.31 7.72 1.28
CA ILE A 160 31.28 8.57 1.98
C ILE A 160 32.73 8.24 1.58
N LYS A 161 33.55 9.28 1.45
CA LYS A 161 35.02 9.19 1.41
C LYS A 161 35.56 10.08 2.52
N VAL A 162 36.43 9.52 3.37
CA VAL A 162 37.10 10.29 4.43
C VAL A 162 38.55 10.45 4.04
N ASP A 163 39.06 11.66 4.19
CA ASP A 163 40.44 12.05 3.90
C ASP A 163 40.78 12.13 2.40
N GLY A 164 41.86 12.89 2.10
CA GLY A 164 42.38 13.08 0.76
C GLY A 164 41.60 14.06 -0.11
N GLU A 165 41.81 13.98 -1.43
CA GLU A 165 41.12 14.84 -2.40
C GLU A 165 39.64 14.47 -2.55
N ALA A 166 38.82 15.47 -2.91
CA ALA A 166 37.42 15.27 -3.23
C ALA A 166 37.24 14.17 -4.29
N PRO A 167 36.28 13.24 -4.09
CA PRO A 167 36.10 12.10 -4.97
C PRO A 167 35.72 12.56 -6.39
N LYS A 168 36.36 11.95 -7.39
CA LYS A 168 36.04 12.17 -8.82
C LYS A 168 35.21 11.02 -9.39
N LEU A 169 35.35 9.83 -8.82
CA LEU A 169 34.70 8.60 -9.26
C LEU A 169 33.95 7.93 -8.10
N VAL A 170 32.86 7.23 -8.44
CA VAL A 170 32.04 6.49 -7.47
C VAL A 170 32.85 5.40 -6.74
N SER A 171 33.84 4.79 -7.41
CA SER A 171 34.70 3.75 -6.84
C SER A 171 35.60 4.24 -5.70
N GLU A 172 35.77 5.56 -5.54
CA GLU A 172 36.52 6.14 -4.43
C GLU A 172 35.68 6.30 -3.16
N LEU A 173 34.36 6.12 -3.27
CA LEU A 173 33.44 6.26 -2.17
C LEU A 173 33.09 4.88 -1.59
N LYS A 174 32.95 4.84 -0.27
CA LYS A 174 32.43 3.68 0.45
C LYS A 174 30.92 3.84 0.62
N TYR A 175 30.17 2.80 0.29
CA TYR A 175 28.74 2.73 0.65
C TYR A 175 28.59 2.72 2.17
N LEU A 176 27.74 3.61 2.67
CA LEU A 176 27.46 3.73 4.09
C LEU A 176 26.16 3.04 4.45
N THR A 177 25.05 3.47 3.84
CA THR A 177 23.71 2.93 4.12
C THR A 177 22.68 3.38 3.08
N THR A 178 21.49 2.79 3.14
CA THR A 178 20.29 3.25 2.45
C THR A 178 19.27 3.70 3.49
N CYS A 179 19.02 5.00 3.57
CA CYS A 179 18.12 5.59 4.56
C CYS A 179 16.72 5.80 3.98
N THR A 180 15.69 5.32 4.68
CA THR A 180 14.29 5.53 4.28
C THR A 180 13.74 6.90 4.69
N ALA A 181 14.44 7.63 5.57
CA ALA A 181 14.10 8.95 6.09
C ALA A 181 15.35 9.74 6.54
N SER A 182 15.27 11.07 6.50
CA SER A 182 16.30 12.01 6.97
C SER A 182 16.01 12.47 8.41
N PRO A 183 17.02 12.72 9.26
CA PRO A 183 18.46 12.63 8.99
C PRO A 183 19.07 11.24 9.26
N TYR A 184 20.31 11.06 8.80
CA TYR A 184 21.16 9.94 9.16
C TYR A 184 22.37 10.40 9.97
N GLU A 185 22.70 9.70 11.05
CA GLU A 185 23.84 10.03 11.91
C GLU A 185 25.03 9.12 11.58
N VAL A 186 26.22 9.72 11.46
CA VAL A 186 27.49 9.04 11.20
C VAL A 186 28.44 9.39 12.32
N ASP A 187 28.88 8.39 13.07
CA ASP A 187 29.94 8.52 14.07
C ASP A 187 31.31 8.24 13.45
N PHE A 188 32.33 8.96 13.91
CA PHE A 188 33.71 8.86 13.46
C PHE A 188 34.65 8.47 14.59
N ASP A 189 35.72 7.77 14.24
CA ASP A 189 36.76 7.40 15.16
C ASP A 189 37.69 8.59 15.47
N GLY A 190 38.39 8.51 16.60
CA GLY A 190 39.25 9.60 17.08
C GLY A 190 40.42 9.94 16.17
N ASP A 191 40.91 8.98 15.40
CA ASP A 191 41.98 9.14 14.39
C ASP A 191 41.50 9.85 13.12
N GLN A 192 40.18 9.99 12.94
CA GLN A 192 39.58 10.68 11.81
C GLN A 192 39.32 12.17 12.10
N ALA A 193 39.54 12.62 13.34
CA ALA A 193 39.43 14.02 13.73
C ALA A 193 40.33 14.92 12.87
N GLY A 194 39.77 16.03 12.37
CA GLY A 194 40.45 17.01 11.52
C GLY A 194 40.49 16.64 10.03
N LYS A 195 39.99 15.47 9.64
CA LYS A 195 39.90 15.05 8.23
C LYS A 195 38.60 15.55 7.58
N MET A 196 38.63 15.70 6.25
CA MET A 196 37.43 16.01 5.46
C MET A 196 36.65 14.75 5.12
N ALA A 197 35.34 14.77 5.33
CA ALA A 197 34.41 13.77 4.83
C ALA A 197 33.65 14.33 3.62
N TYR A 198 33.63 13.57 2.52
CA TYR A 198 32.90 13.86 1.30
C TYR A 198 31.74 12.87 1.15
N TYR A 199 30.53 13.39 0.91
CA TYR A 199 29.29 12.64 0.81
C TYR A 199 28.65 12.78 -0.56
N TRP A 200 28.32 11.65 -1.16
CA TRP A 200 27.52 11.55 -2.38
C TRP A 200 26.25 10.76 -2.07
N LEU A 201 25.10 11.30 -2.47
CA LEU A 201 23.81 10.71 -2.19
C LEU A 201 23.05 10.47 -3.50
N ARG A 202 22.16 9.47 -3.52
CA ARG A 202 21.23 9.26 -4.64
C ARG A 202 19.95 8.59 -4.18
N TRP A 203 18.83 8.88 -4.83
CA TRP A 203 17.58 8.17 -4.60
C TRP A 203 17.60 6.78 -5.26
N VAL A 204 16.98 5.80 -4.63
CA VAL A 204 16.77 4.46 -5.20
C VAL A 204 15.30 4.06 -5.06
N ASN A 205 14.69 3.51 -6.11
CA ASN A 205 13.31 3.03 -6.07
C ASN A 205 13.21 1.60 -5.49
N THR A 206 12.00 1.06 -5.37
CA THR A 206 11.75 -0.30 -4.86
C THR A 206 12.30 -1.41 -5.76
N HIS A 207 12.71 -1.08 -6.99
CA HIS A 207 13.30 -2.00 -7.95
C HIS A 207 14.84 -1.95 -7.95
N GLY A 208 15.45 -1.13 -7.09
CA GLY A 208 16.91 -0.96 -7.04
C GLY A 208 17.45 -0.03 -8.13
N GLU A 209 16.59 0.64 -8.89
CA GLU A 209 17.01 1.60 -9.91
C GLU A 209 17.36 2.94 -9.24
N SER A 210 18.57 3.43 -9.52
CA SER A 210 19.10 4.64 -8.89
C SER A 210 18.87 5.87 -9.75
N GLY A 211 18.52 6.99 -9.12
CA GLY A 211 18.49 8.32 -9.74
C GLY A 211 19.88 8.93 -9.93
N PRO A 212 19.93 10.20 -10.39
CA PRO A 212 21.18 10.94 -10.49
C PRO A 212 21.84 11.12 -9.11
N TRP A 213 23.17 11.28 -9.13
CA TRP A 213 23.95 11.63 -7.94
C TRP A 213 23.71 13.07 -7.53
N SER A 214 23.70 13.32 -6.21
CA SER A 214 23.74 14.67 -5.64
C SER A 214 25.03 15.39 -5.97
N ILE A 215 25.03 16.70 -5.79
CA ILE A 215 26.28 17.45 -5.63
C ILE A 215 27.07 16.91 -4.42
N THR A 216 28.40 17.03 -4.46
CA THR A 216 29.27 16.65 -3.34
C THR A 216 28.98 17.55 -2.13
N ALA A 217 28.53 16.96 -1.03
CA ALA A 217 28.52 17.63 0.26
C ALA A 217 29.80 17.27 1.02
N SER A 218 30.40 18.23 1.74
CA SER A 218 31.61 17.96 2.51
C SER A 218 31.64 18.71 3.83
N ALA A 219 32.16 18.07 4.87
CA ALA A 219 32.37 18.68 6.18
C ALA A 219 33.62 18.11 6.85
N MET A 220 34.27 18.92 7.68
CA MET A 220 35.40 18.49 8.49
C MET A 220 34.90 17.75 9.73
N ILE A 221 35.54 16.61 10.04
CA ILE A 221 35.25 15.84 11.24
C ILE A 221 35.80 16.59 12.46
N VAL A 222 34.92 17.15 13.27
CA VAL A 222 35.32 17.91 14.47
C VAL A 222 35.82 16.94 15.55
N GLY A 223 37.04 17.20 16.03
CA GLY A 223 37.81 16.33 16.91
C GLY A 223 37.46 16.34 18.38
#